data_AF-A0A8T5LRG6-F1
#
_entry.id   AF-A0A8T5LRG6-F1
#
_cell.length_a   1.000
_cell.length_b   1.000
_cell.length_c   1.000
_cell.angle_alpha   90.00
_cell.angle_beta   90.00
_cell.angle_gamma   90.00
#
_symmetry.space_group_name_H-M   'P 1'
#
loop_
_entity.id
_entity.type
_entity.pdbx_description
1 polymer ?
#
loop_
_entity_poly.entity_id
_entity_poly.type
_entity_poly.pdbx_seq_one_letter_code
_entity_poly.pdbx_strand_id
1 'polypeptide(L)' 'MMLLICPKCRHKMKYGCRDGILKGKSKVCVYCGKSFSVLNNIVKQNV' A
#
# COMPACT_ATOMS: atom_id res chain seq x y z
N MET A 1 2.37 -6.97 -8.86
CA MET A 1 2.79 -5.66 -8.33
C MET A 1 1.53 -4.94 -7.86
N MET A 2 1.44 -4.47 -6.62
CA MET A 2 0.28 -3.70 -6.11
C MET A 2 0.60 -2.21 -6.11
N LEU A 3 -0.39 -1.41 -6.50
CA LEU A 3 -0.35 0.04 -6.31
C LEU A 3 -1.14 0.39 -5.05
N LEU A 4 -0.49 0.99 -4.07
CA LEU A 4 -1.12 1.54 -2.88
C LEU A 4 -1.16 3.05 -2.93
N ILE A 5 -2.19 3.64 -2.32
CA ILE A 5 -2.27 5.08 -2.11
C ILE A 5 -2.21 5.40 -0.62
N CYS A 6 -1.42 6.38 -0.24
CA CYS A 6 -1.43 6.84 1.15
C CYS A 6 -2.72 7.66 1.41
N PRO A 7 -3.51 7.36 2.45
CA PRO A 7 -4.73 8.10 2.75
C PRO A 7 -4.46 9.55 3.21
N LYS A 8 -3.26 9.86 3.72
CA LYS A 8 -2.91 11.20 4.21
C LYS A 8 -2.38 12.10 3.10
N CYS A 9 -1.40 11.64 2.32
CA CYS A 9 -0.74 12.47 1.31
C CYS A 9 -1.13 12.13 -0.14
N ARG A 10 -2.01 11.14 -0.34
CA ARG A 10 -2.53 10.68 -1.65
C ARG A 10 -1.46 10.28 -2.68
N HIS A 11 -0.20 10.16 -2.25
CA HIS A 11 0.86 9.65 -3.09
C HIS A 11 0.68 8.16 -3.36
N LYS A 12 0.96 7.78 -4.62
CA LYS A 12 0.88 6.40 -5.11
C LYS A 12 2.23 5.72 -4.95
N MET A 13 2.20 4.47 -4.52
CA MET A 13 3.38 3.67 -4.22
C MET A 13 3.23 2.29 -4.84
N LYS A 14 4.30 1.83 -5.47
CA LYS A 14 4.35 0.49 -6.03
C LYS A 14 4.98 -0.44 -5.00
N TYR A 15 4.24 -1.47 -4.61
CA TYR A 15 4.71 -2.53 -3.73
C TYR A 15 4.79 -3.85 -4.51
N GLY A 16 5.91 -4.56 -4.33
CA GLY A 16 6.05 -5.92 -4.84
C GLY A 16 5.18 -6.87 -4.02
N CYS A 17 4.15 -7.44 -4.63
CA CYS A 17 3.44 -8.60 -4.06
C CYS A 17 4.28 -9.85 -4.33
N ARG A 18 5.46 -9.97 -3.71
CA ARG A 18 6.18 -11.25 -3.72
C ARG A 18 5.68 -12.22 -2.67
N ASP A 19 4.83 -11.76 -1.75
CA ASP A 19 4.31 -12.57 -0.69
C ASP A 19 2.84 -12.23 -0.43
N GLY A 20 2.00 -13.26 -0.25
CA GLY A 20 0.61 -13.16 0.23
C GLY A 20 0.47 -12.44 1.59
N ILE A 21 1.58 -12.03 2.18
CA ILE A 21 1.79 -11.29 3.43
C ILE A 21 1.23 -9.84 3.40
N LEU A 22 0.85 -9.31 2.24
CA LEU A 22 0.23 -7.97 2.14
C LEU A 22 -1.27 -7.94 2.49
N LYS A 23 -1.96 -9.09 2.50
CA LYS A 23 -3.32 -9.22 3.04
C LYS A 23 -3.26 -9.15 4.57
N GLY A 24 -3.22 -7.93 5.13
CA GLY A 24 -3.34 -7.71 6.57
C GLY A 24 -2.21 -6.91 7.23
N LYS A 25 -1.16 -6.52 6.50
CA LYS A 25 -0.10 -5.69 7.06
C LYS A 25 -0.36 -4.20 6.86
N SER A 26 -0.08 -3.40 7.89
CA SER A 26 0.07 -1.95 7.77
C SER A 26 1.38 -1.62 7.05
N LYS A 27 1.37 -0.63 6.15
CA LYS A 27 2.55 -0.12 5.47
C LYS A 27 2.77 1.34 5.82
N VAL A 28 4.04 1.70 5.96
CA VAL A 28 4.45 3.09 6.20
C VAL A 28 4.62 3.78 4.86
N CYS A 29 4.02 4.96 4.75
CA CYS A 29 4.20 5.86 3.62
C CYS A 29 5.63 6.39 3.58
N VAL A 30 6.38 6.14 2.51
CA VAL A 30 7.72 6.71 2.30
C VAL A 30 7.75 8.24 2.16
N TYR A 31 6.61 8.89 1.84
CA TYR A 31 6.56 10.35 1.68
C TYR A 31 6.18 11.09 2.97
N CYS A 32 5.19 10.59 3.72
CA CYS A 32 4.68 11.29 4.91
C CYS A 32 4.92 10.54 6.22
N GLY A 33 5.59 9.39 6.19
CA GLY A 33 5.90 8.57 7.36
C GLY A 33 4.68 7.93 8.04
N LYS A 34 3.46 8.13 7.52
CA LYS A 34 2.25 7.61 8.15
C LYS A 34 2.03 6.15 7.83
N SER A 35 1.76 5.36 8.85
CA SER A 35 1.30 3.97 8.74
C SER A 35 -0.16 3.91 8.30
N PHE A 36 -0.47 3.04 7.33
CA PHE A 36 -1.83 2.81 6.85
C PHE A 36 -2.05 1.35 6.45
N SER A 37 -3.28 0.86 6.60
CA SER A 37 -3.63 -0.51 6.25
C SER A 37 -3.68 -0.70 4.74
N VAL A 38 -3.00 -1.73 4.26
CA VAL A 38 -2.90 -2.06 2.83
C VAL A 38 -4.28 -2.41 2.25
N LEU A 39 -5.09 -3.21 2.96
CA LEU A 39 -6.37 -3.74 2.49
C LEU A 39 -7.37 -2.67 2.02
N ASN A 40 -7.45 -1.54 2.73
CA ASN A 40 -8.40 -0.46 2.41
C ASN A 40 -7.84 0.59 1.43
N ASN A 41 -6.57 0.45 1.02
CA ASN A 41 -5.86 1.47 0.26
C ASN A 41 -5.21 0.91 -1.02
N ILE A 42 -5.74 -0.22 -1.51
CA ILE A 42 -5.32 -0.83 -2.78
C ILE A 42 -5.99 -0.07 -3.92
N VAL A 43 -5.17 0.59 -4.74
CA VAL A 43 -5.67 1.27 -5.95
C VAL A 43 -5.73 0.31 -7.13
N LYS A 44 -4.78 -0.62 -7.21
CA LYS A 44 -4.76 -1.62 -8.28
C LYS A 44 -4.04 -2.88 -7.80
N GLN A 45 -4.75 -3.99 -7.84
CA GLN A 45 -4.20 -5.33 -7.73
C GLN A 45 -4.29 -5.93 -9.12
N ASN A 46 -3.17 -6.04 -9.84
CA ASN A 46 -3.15 -6.89 -11.03
C ASN A 46 -3.23 -8.33 -10.50
N VAL A 47 -4.40 -8.93 -10.65
CA VAL A 47 -4.61 -10.39 -10.54
C VAL A 47 -3.95 -11.03 -11.75
#